data_AF-A0A7Y2U5U2-F1
#
_entry.id   AF-A0A7Y2U5U2-F1
#
_cell.length_a   1.000
_cell.length_b   1.000
_cell.length_c   1.000
_cell.angle_alpha   90.00
_cell.angle_beta   90.00
_cell.angle_gamma   90.00
#
_symmetry.space_group_name_H-M   'P 1'
#
loop_
_entity.id
_entity.type
_entity.pdbx_description
1 polymer ?
#
loop_
_entity_poly.entity_id
_entity_poly.type
_entity_poly.pdbx_seq_one_letter_code
_entity_poly.pdbx_strand_id
1 'polypeptide(L)'
;MNITQILLGSTAALLLVALILSYGSMKSGEEEDGRKHSATELMQENARLQAEITRLRTGQQLPGTVADVQKPDSMSQEKLREIEERNRLLQEQIAAEKKKREQAEAETLAMTERQSGKLNKEERRAKIIAQAMLMAQVKEVAEQDGIYVIVIDVKMRERVQIGTELAIRRGTGIIGRLTVSQVDDGGNYFADPLPGSFPGGSVDVKIGDELIVPPY
;
A
#
# COMPACT_ATOMS: atom_id res chain seq x y z
N MET A 1 27.74 -2.73 18.66
CA MET A 1 26.77 -3.83 18.67
C MET A 1 26.15 -3.89 17.29
N ASN A 2 26.35 -4.98 16.54
CA ASN A 2 26.16 -5.01 15.09
C ASN A 2 24.67 -5.12 14.72
N ILE A 3 24.14 -4.13 13.99
CA ILE A 3 22.75 -4.07 13.51
C ILE A 3 22.35 -5.35 12.75
N THR A 4 23.30 -5.98 12.06
CA THR A 4 23.11 -7.26 11.36
C THR A 4 22.79 -8.42 12.30
N GLN A 5 23.39 -8.47 13.50
CA GLN A 5 23.06 -9.50 14.51
C GLN A 5 21.69 -9.25 15.14
N ILE A 6 21.29 -7.99 15.31
CA ILE A 6 19.96 -7.60 15.79
C ILE A 6 18.89 -7.98 14.75
N LEU A 7 19.14 -7.74 13.47
CA LEU A 7 18.21 -8.06 12.37
C LEU A 7 18.09 -9.58 12.14
N LEU A 8 19.19 -10.33 12.24
CA LEU A 8 19.16 -11.79 12.18
C LEU A 8 18.38 -12.37 13.37
N GLY A 9 18.59 -11.81 14.56
CA GLY A 9 17.89 -12.20 15.79
C GLY A 9 16.38 -11.92 15.75
N SER A 10 15.96 -10.77 15.23
CA SER A 10 14.53 -10.44 15.10
C SER A 10 13.83 -11.33 14.07
N THR A 11 14.51 -11.64 12.97
CA THR A 11 13.95 -12.51 11.92
C THR A 11 13.76 -13.94 12.44
N ALA A 12 14.75 -14.47 13.17
CA ALA A 12 14.65 -15.79 13.80
C ALA A 12 13.54 -15.85 14.87
N ALA A 13 13.39 -14.79 15.68
CA ALA A 13 12.34 -14.71 16.69
C ALA A 13 10.94 -14.69 16.07
N LEU A 14 10.73 -13.94 14.99
CA LEU A 14 9.44 -13.89 14.28
C LEU A 14 9.06 -15.25 13.69
N LEU A 15 10.03 -15.99 13.13
CA LEU A 15 9.77 -17.33 12.60
C LEU A 15 9.39 -18.33 13.69
N LEU A 16 10.01 -18.25 14.87
CA LEU A 16 9.65 -19.10 16.01
C LEU A 16 8.26 -18.81 16.56
N VAL A 17 7.87 -17.53 16.65
CA VAL A 17 6.53 -17.13 17.08
C VAL A 17 5.47 -17.62 16.07
N ALA A 18 5.72 -17.46 14.77
CA ALA A 18 4.83 -17.95 13.73
C ALA A 18 4.66 -19.48 13.76
N LEU A 19 5.74 -20.22 14.04
CA LEU A 19 5.70 -21.68 14.15
C LEU A 19 4.85 -22.14 15.34
N ILE A 20 4.98 -21.50 16.51
CA ILE A 20 4.20 -21.80 17.70
C ILE A 20 2.71 -21.51 17.47
N LEU A 21 2.40 -20.37 16.84
CA LEU A 21 1.01 -20.01 16.49
C LEU A 21 0.40 -20.99 15.48
N SER A 22 1.19 -21.42 14.48
CA SER A 22 0.74 -22.40 13.48
C SER A 22 0.43 -23.77 14.09
N TYR A 23 1.23 -24.21 15.08
CA TYR A 23 0.99 -25.50 15.76
C TYR A 23 -0.21 -25.44 16.71
N GLY A 24 -0.45 -24.28 17.35
CA GLY A 24 -1.66 -24.05 18.14
C GLY A 24 -2.93 -24.09 17.28
N SER A 25 -2.90 -23.42 16.12
CA SER A 25 -4.04 -23.33 15.20
C SER A 25 -4.41 -24.67 14.55
N MET A 26 -3.48 -25.61 14.37
CA MET A 26 -3.76 -26.93 13.80
C MET A 26 -4.37 -27.92 14.79
N LYS A 27 -4.28 -27.67 16.11
CA LYS A 27 -4.85 -28.56 17.14
C LYS A 27 -6.27 -28.17 17.57
N SER A 28 -6.66 -26.92 17.35
CA SER A 28 -8.01 -26.41 17.60
C SER A 28 -8.80 -26.37 16.30
N GLY A 29 -9.30 -27.52 15.85
CA GLY A 29 -10.30 -27.58 14.80
C GLY A 29 -11.65 -27.09 15.33
N GLU A 30 -11.91 -25.78 15.28
CA GLU A 30 -13.20 -25.17 15.65
C GLU A 30 -13.31 -23.75 15.04
N GLU A 31 -13.56 -23.66 13.72
CA GLU A 31 -13.72 -22.37 13.02
C GLU A 31 -15.14 -21.75 13.11
N GLU A 32 -16.07 -22.31 13.89
CA GLU A 32 -17.46 -21.80 13.96
C GLU A 32 -17.87 -21.12 15.27
N ASP A 33 -17.11 -21.26 16.37
CA ASP A 33 -17.57 -20.80 17.70
C ASP A 33 -17.06 -19.39 18.09
N GLY A 34 -15.88 -18.99 17.61
CA GLY A 34 -15.28 -17.68 17.94
C GLY A 34 -16.05 -16.47 17.39
N ARG A 35 -16.76 -16.60 16.26
CA ARG A 35 -17.58 -15.51 15.70
C ARG A 35 -18.87 -15.26 16.48
N LYS A 36 -19.44 -16.30 17.10
CA LYS A 36 -20.66 -16.17 17.92
C LYS A 36 -20.32 -15.60 19.29
N HIS A 37 -19.24 -16.09 19.91
CA HIS A 37 -18.75 -15.56 21.18
C HIS A 37 -18.37 -14.08 21.10
N SER A 38 -17.65 -13.66 20.04
CA SER A 38 -17.30 -12.25 19.83
C SER A 38 -18.51 -11.35 19.56
N ALA A 39 -19.52 -11.82 18.82
CA ALA A 39 -20.74 -11.04 18.59
C ALA A 39 -21.54 -10.81 19.89
N THR A 40 -21.62 -11.83 20.76
CA THR A 40 -22.33 -11.70 22.05
C THR A 40 -21.59 -10.79 23.02
N GLU A 41 -20.26 -10.86 23.07
CA GLU A 41 -19.44 -9.97 23.90
C GLU A 41 -19.59 -8.50 23.48
N LEU A 42 -19.53 -8.24 22.17
CA LEU A 42 -19.68 -6.90 21.61
C LEU A 42 -21.09 -6.31 21.86
N MET A 43 -22.14 -7.14 21.84
CA MET A 43 -23.50 -6.69 22.19
C MET A 43 -23.62 -6.35 23.69
N GLN A 44 -22.99 -7.14 24.56
CA GLN A 44 -23.02 -6.91 26.00
C GLN A 44 -22.22 -5.66 26.40
N GLU A 45 -21.09 -5.42 25.75
CA GLU A 45 -20.27 -4.22 25.95
C GLU A 45 -21.00 -2.95 25.45
N ASN A 46 -21.66 -3.02 24.29
CA ASN A 46 -22.50 -1.91 23.81
C ASN A 46 -23.65 -1.59 24.77
N ALA A 47 -24.32 -2.61 25.32
CA ALA A 47 -25.39 -2.40 26.30
C ALA A 47 -24.87 -1.74 27.59
N ARG A 48 -23.69 -2.14 28.06
CA ARG A 48 -23.03 -1.55 29.24
C ARG A 48 -22.65 -0.09 29.00
N LEU A 49 -22.06 0.22 27.85
CA LEU A 49 -21.66 1.58 27.48
C LEU A 49 -22.88 2.50 27.34
N GLN A 50 -23.99 2.01 26.77
CA GLN A 50 -25.23 2.78 26.69
C GLN A 50 -25.85 3.06 28.07
N ALA A 51 -25.74 2.12 29.02
CA ALA A 51 -26.18 2.34 30.39
C ALA A 51 -25.30 3.38 31.13
N GLU A 52 -23.99 3.36 30.88
CA GLU A 52 -23.04 4.35 31.45
C GLU A 52 -23.29 5.76 30.87
N ILE A 53 -23.49 5.87 29.55
CA ILE A 53 -23.86 7.13 28.90
C ILE A 53 -25.19 7.65 29.45
N THR A 54 -26.16 6.77 29.67
CA THR A 54 -27.45 7.15 30.27
C THR A 54 -27.29 7.64 31.71
N ARG A 55 -26.43 7.00 32.53
CA ARG A 55 -26.11 7.48 33.88
C ARG A 55 -25.46 8.86 33.89
N LEU A 56 -24.46 9.08 33.03
CA LEU A 56 -23.78 10.37 32.91
C LEU A 56 -24.73 11.47 32.41
N ARG A 57 -25.68 11.13 31.53
CA ARG A 57 -26.67 12.06 30.98
C ARG A 57 -27.81 12.37 31.94
N THR A 58 -28.14 11.46 32.86
CA THR A 58 -29.25 11.62 33.83
C THR A 58 -28.83 12.39 35.09
N GLY A 59 -27.58 12.88 35.17
CA GLY A 59 -27.20 13.97 36.08
C GLY A 59 -27.56 13.73 37.54
N GLN A 60 -27.32 12.53 38.06
CA GLN A 60 -27.55 12.24 39.47
C GLN A 60 -26.49 12.95 40.31
N GLN A 61 -26.81 14.17 40.72
CA GLN A 61 -26.06 14.99 41.66
C GLN A 61 -25.88 14.20 42.96
N LEU A 62 -24.63 13.84 43.27
CA LEU A 62 -24.26 13.46 44.62
C LEU A 62 -24.45 14.69 45.53
N PRO A 63 -25.03 14.55 46.74
CA PRO A 63 -25.04 15.62 47.73
C PRO A 63 -23.64 15.71 48.34
N GLY A 64 -22.71 16.27 47.58
CA GLY A 64 -21.39 16.65 48.06
C GLY A 64 -21.46 18.08 48.54
N THR A 65 -21.39 18.26 49.86
CA THR A 65 -21.10 19.52 50.52
C THR A 65 -19.99 20.25 49.75
N VAL A 66 -20.33 21.40 49.17
CA VAL A 66 -19.35 22.35 48.67
C VAL A 66 -18.55 22.84 49.87
N ALA A 67 -17.43 22.19 50.13
CA ALA A 67 -16.41 22.74 51.00
C ALA A 67 -16.03 24.09 50.40
N ASP A 68 -16.25 25.14 51.19
CA ASP A 68 -15.82 26.50 50.91
C ASP A 68 -14.32 26.47 50.65
N VAL A 69 -13.93 26.54 49.38
CA VAL A 69 -12.53 26.65 48.97
C VAL A 69 -12.13 28.06 49.36
N GLN A 70 -11.59 28.20 50.58
CA GLN A 70 -10.88 29.39 50.99
C GLN A 70 -9.84 29.70 49.92
N LYS A 71 -10.11 30.75 49.14
CA LYS A 71 -9.13 31.35 48.25
C LYS A 71 -7.94 31.75 49.11
N PRO A 72 -6.72 31.24 48.84
CA PRO A 72 -5.57 31.65 49.61
C PRO A 72 -5.36 33.16 49.44
N ASP A 73 -5.18 33.80 50.59
CA ASP A 73 -4.97 35.22 50.76
C ASP A 73 -3.87 35.75 49.83
N SER A 74 -4.18 36.84 49.15
CA SER A 74 -3.27 37.79 48.48
C SER A 74 -2.03 37.19 47.77
N MET A 75 -2.21 36.68 46.56
CA MET A 75 -1.11 36.77 45.58
C MET A 75 -0.78 38.25 45.37
N SER A 76 0.47 38.67 45.60
CA SER A 76 0.90 40.04 45.29
C SER A 76 0.60 40.35 43.81
N GLN A 77 0.19 41.58 43.51
CA GLN A 77 -0.21 41.99 42.15
C GLN A 77 0.86 41.68 41.08
N GLU A 78 2.13 41.62 41.48
CA GLU A 78 3.24 41.20 40.62
C GLU A 78 3.19 39.72 40.22
N LYS A 79 2.87 38.80 41.14
CA LYS A 79 2.74 37.37 40.81
C LYS A 79 1.53 37.11 39.90
N LEU A 80 0.45 37.89 40.03
CA LEU A 80 -0.67 37.82 39.09
C LEU A 80 -0.24 38.24 37.67
N ARG A 81 0.51 39.33 37.54
CA ARG A 81 1.03 39.78 36.23
C ARG A 81 2.00 38.77 35.61
N GLU A 82 2.88 38.19 36.43
CA GLU A 82 3.82 37.17 35.97
C GLU A 82 3.10 35.88 35.51
N ILE A 83 2.05 35.48 36.23
CA ILE A 83 1.20 34.34 35.85
C ILE A 83 0.42 34.64 34.56
N GLU A 84 -0.09 35.86 34.38
CA GLU A 84 -0.78 36.28 33.15
C GLU A 84 0.15 36.30 31.94
N GLU A 85 1.36 36.86 32.06
CA GLU A 85 2.36 36.83 30.98
C GLU A 85 2.80 35.41 30.64
N ARG A 86 3.02 34.56 31.65
CA ARG A 86 3.40 33.17 31.44
C ARG A 86 2.28 32.37 30.76
N ASN A 87 1.03 32.62 31.12
CA ASN A 87 -0.13 32.02 30.44
C ASN A 87 -0.24 32.49 28.99
N ARG A 88 0.03 33.77 28.71
CA ARG A 88 0.02 34.28 27.33
C ARG A 88 1.10 33.63 26.47
N LEU A 89 2.33 33.52 27.00
CA LEU A 89 3.44 32.85 26.30
C LEU A 89 3.16 31.36 26.07
N LEU A 90 2.58 30.68 27.06
CA LEU A 90 2.18 29.28 26.92
C LEU A 90 1.07 29.10 25.87
N GLN A 91 0.08 29.99 25.83
CA GLN A 91 -0.97 29.97 24.81
C GLN A 91 -0.41 30.22 23.40
N GLU A 92 0.54 31.16 23.26
CA GLU A 92 1.22 31.41 21.98
C GLU A 92 2.03 30.19 21.51
N GLN A 93 2.73 29.50 22.43
CA GLN A 93 3.46 28.27 22.12
C GLN A 93 2.52 27.13 21.70
N ILE A 94 1.43 26.92 22.44
CA ILE A 94 0.43 25.90 22.11
C ILE A 94 -0.22 26.20 20.75
N ALA A 95 -0.53 27.47 20.46
CA ALA A 95 -1.10 27.86 19.17
C ALA A 95 -0.11 27.64 18.02
N ALA A 96 1.17 27.98 18.22
CA ALA A 96 2.22 27.76 17.22
C ALA A 96 2.50 26.27 16.97
N GLU A 97 2.51 25.45 18.03
CA GLU A 97 2.72 24.01 17.94
C GLU A 97 1.51 23.30 17.33
N LYS A 98 0.29 23.71 17.68
CA LYS A 98 -0.94 23.21 17.08
C LYS A 98 -1.01 23.54 15.59
N LYS A 99 -0.63 24.76 15.19
CA LYS A 99 -0.57 25.17 13.79
C LYS A 99 0.49 24.39 13.01
N LYS A 100 1.65 24.10 13.61
CA LYS A 100 2.68 23.23 13.01
C LYS A 100 2.20 21.78 12.84
N ARG A 101 1.50 21.23 13.85
CA ARG A 101 0.90 19.89 13.76
C ARG A 101 -0.18 19.82 12.70
N GLU A 102 -1.08 20.79 12.67
CA GLU A 102 -2.16 20.85 11.68
C GLU A 102 -1.62 20.99 10.26
N GLN A 103 -0.53 21.75 10.06
CA GLN A 103 0.19 21.80 8.79
C GLN A 103 0.82 20.45 8.41
N ALA A 104 1.49 19.78 9.37
CA ALA A 104 2.09 18.47 9.13
C ALA A 104 1.04 17.36 8.86
N GLU A 105 -0.10 17.41 9.55
CA GLU A 105 -1.24 16.50 9.34
C GLU A 105 -1.89 16.76 7.98
N ALA A 106 -2.07 18.02 7.58
CA ALA A 106 -2.58 18.36 6.26
C ALA A 106 -1.63 17.91 5.12
N GLU A 107 -0.32 18.06 5.31
CA GLU A 107 0.69 17.60 4.34
C GLU A 107 0.73 16.07 4.24
N THR A 108 0.66 15.36 5.36
CA THR A 108 0.64 13.89 5.39
C THR A 108 -0.64 13.32 4.78
N LEU A 109 -1.80 13.93 5.05
CA LEU A 109 -3.07 13.58 4.39
C LEU A 109 -3.00 13.81 2.88
N ALA A 110 -2.52 14.97 2.44
CA ALA A 110 -2.38 15.28 1.01
C ALA A 110 -1.37 14.37 0.29
N MET A 111 -0.29 13.94 0.95
CA MET A 111 0.64 12.94 0.42
C MET A 111 -0.02 11.56 0.31
N THR A 112 -0.79 11.16 1.32
CA THR A 112 -1.46 9.86 1.37
C THR A 112 -2.53 9.74 0.28
N GLU A 113 -3.33 10.79 0.04
CA GLU A 113 -4.32 10.81 -1.04
C GLU A 113 -3.68 10.73 -2.43
N ARG A 114 -2.54 11.41 -2.63
CA ARG A 114 -1.79 11.34 -3.89
C ARG A 114 -1.18 9.96 -4.12
N GLN A 115 -0.72 9.30 -3.06
CA GLN A 115 -0.16 7.95 -3.13
C GLN A 115 -1.25 6.90 -3.37
N SER A 116 -2.38 6.95 -2.67
CA SER A 116 -3.48 6.00 -2.86
C SER A 116 -4.06 6.08 -4.27
N GLY A 117 -4.19 7.28 -4.83
CA GLY A 117 -4.61 7.48 -6.22
C GLY A 117 -3.62 6.92 -7.26
N LYS A 118 -2.31 6.96 -6.97
CA LYS A 118 -1.26 6.38 -7.84
C LYS A 118 -1.24 4.86 -7.77
N LEU A 119 -1.25 4.29 -6.56
CA LEU A 119 -1.31 2.84 -6.34
C LEU A 119 -2.51 2.23 -7.06
N ASN A 120 -3.69 2.85 -6.92
CA ASN A 120 -4.91 2.36 -7.55
C ASN A 120 -4.89 2.49 -9.10
N LYS A 121 -4.05 3.37 -9.67
CA LYS A 121 -3.82 3.44 -11.13
C LYS A 121 -2.87 2.35 -11.60
N GLU A 122 -1.80 2.11 -10.86
CA GLU A 122 -0.80 1.07 -11.16
C GLU A 122 -1.41 -0.32 -11.02
N GLU A 123 -2.18 -0.58 -9.97
CA GLU A 123 -2.92 -1.84 -9.76
C GLU A 123 -3.93 -2.09 -10.87
N ARG A 124 -4.65 -1.05 -11.31
CA ARG A 124 -5.57 -1.16 -12.47
C ARG A 124 -4.82 -1.51 -13.75
N ARG A 125 -3.70 -0.84 -14.03
CA ARG A 125 -2.88 -1.15 -15.21
C ARG A 125 -2.33 -2.58 -15.16
N ALA A 126 -1.82 -3.01 -14.00
CA ALA A 126 -1.34 -4.36 -13.78
C ALA A 126 -2.42 -5.42 -14.03
N LYS A 127 -3.65 -5.17 -13.56
CA LYS A 127 -4.81 -6.05 -13.80
C LYS A 127 -5.18 -6.11 -15.29
N ILE A 128 -5.17 -4.98 -16.00
CA ILE A 128 -5.43 -4.93 -17.45
C ILE A 128 -4.37 -5.74 -18.21
N ILE A 129 -3.09 -5.57 -17.87
CA ILE A 129 -1.98 -6.33 -18.48
C ILE A 129 -2.13 -7.84 -18.23
N ALA A 130 -2.47 -8.22 -16.99
CA ALA A 130 -2.66 -9.62 -16.62
C ALA A 130 -3.84 -10.26 -17.35
N GLN A 131 -4.91 -9.50 -17.60
CA GLN A 131 -6.10 -9.97 -18.31
C GLN A 131 -6.00 -9.83 -19.84
N ALA A 132 -4.97 -9.15 -20.36
CA ALA A 132 -4.81 -8.95 -21.79
C ALA A 132 -4.67 -10.28 -22.52
N MET A 133 -5.30 -10.36 -23.70
CA MET A 133 -5.27 -11.56 -24.51
C MET A 133 -3.87 -11.78 -25.12
N LEU A 134 -3.40 -13.02 -25.06
CA LEU A 134 -2.11 -13.42 -25.65
C LEU A 134 -2.21 -13.40 -27.18
N MET A 135 -1.40 -12.59 -27.82
CA MET A 135 -1.35 -12.43 -29.29
C MET A 135 -0.32 -13.38 -29.91
N ALA A 136 0.86 -13.45 -29.28
CA ALA A 136 1.98 -14.26 -29.73
C ALA A 136 2.87 -14.67 -28.54
N GLN A 137 3.82 -15.57 -28.80
CA GLN A 137 4.82 -15.98 -27.82
C GLN A 137 6.20 -15.96 -28.47
N VAL A 138 7.22 -15.53 -27.74
CA VAL A 138 8.60 -15.56 -28.23
C VAL A 138 9.05 -17.02 -28.36
N LYS A 139 9.38 -17.44 -29.57
CA LYS A 139 9.83 -18.79 -29.90
C LYS A 139 11.35 -18.89 -29.87
N GLU A 140 12.03 -17.89 -30.44
CA GLU A 140 13.48 -17.87 -30.53
C GLU A 140 13.98 -16.43 -30.47
N VAL A 141 15.15 -16.23 -29.86
CA VAL A 141 15.83 -14.94 -29.78
C VAL A 141 17.27 -15.18 -30.19
N ALA A 142 17.70 -14.51 -31.25
CA ALA A 142 19.09 -14.47 -31.68
C ALA A 142 19.61 -13.03 -31.58
N GLU A 143 20.81 -12.87 -31.04
CA GLU A 143 21.52 -11.60 -31.02
C GLU A 143 22.79 -11.75 -31.87
N GLN A 144 22.95 -10.89 -32.87
CA GLN A 144 24.14 -10.85 -33.70
C GLN A 144 24.57 -9.40 -33.90
N ASP A 145 25.80 -9.07 -33.47
CA ASP A 145 26.39 -7.73 -33.62
C ASP A 145 25.52 -6.57 -33.07
N GLY A 146 24.75 -6.82 -32.00
CA GLY A 146 23.82 -5.85 -31.41
C GLY A 146 22.48 -5.72 -32.12
N ILE A 147 22.22 -6.55 -33.14
CA ILE A 147 20.93 -6.70 -33.81
C ILE A 147 20.22 -7.90 -33.19
N TYR A 148 19.01 -7.67 -32.68
CA TYR A 148 18.14 -8.71 -32.15
C TYR A 148 17.19 -9.19 -33.24
N VAL A 149 17.23 -10.48 -33.54
CA VAL A 149 16.25 -11.15 -34.40
C VAL A 149 15.38 -12.01 -33.50
N ILE A 150 14.12 -11.65 -33.35
CA ILE A 150 13.17 -12.35 -32.48
C ILE A 150 12.15 -13.06 -33.36
N VAL A 151 12.07 -14.37 -33.23
CA VAL A 151 11.04 -15.19 -33.89
C VAL A 151 9.88 -15.37 -32.93
N ILE A 152 8.68 -15.00 -33.36
CA ILE A 152 7.47 -15.08 -32.55
C ILE A 152 6.49 -16.10 -33.16
N ASP A 153 5.86 -16.89 -32.30
CA ASP A 153 4.76 -17.78 -32.64
C ASP A 153 3.43 -17.06 -32.42
N VAL A 154 2.78 -16.67 -33.52
CA VAL A 154 1.53 -15.91 -33.51
C VAL A 154 0.34 -16.83 -33.36
N LYS A 155 -0.42 -16.66 -32.27
CA LYS A 155 -1.68 -17.39 -32.02
C LYS A 155 -2.85 -16.77 -32.78
N MET A 156 -2.83 -15.45 -33.02
CA MET A 156 -3.88 -14.72 -33.75
C MET A 156 -3.34 -14.01 -34.99
N ARG A 157 -3.22 -14.75 -36.08
CA ARG A 157 -2.65 -14.24 -37.36
C ARG A 157 -3.42 -13.05 -37.94
N GLU A 158 -4.73 -12.99 -37.75
CA GLU A 158 -5.57 -11.88 -38.25
C GLU A 158 -5.24 -10.52 -37.61
N ARG A 159 -4.71 -10.53 -36.38
CA ARG A 159 -4.45 -9.32 -35.58
C ARG A 159 -2.99 -8.90 -35.56
N VAL A 160 -2.10 -9.75 -36.08
CA VAL A 160 -0.65 -9.51 -36.08
C VAL A 160 -0.19 -9.42 -37.53
N GLN A 161 0.01 -8.20 -37.99
CA GLN A 161 0.50 -7.88 -39.33
C GLN A 161 1.86 -7.19 -39.23
N ILE A 162 2.55 -7.07 -40.36
CA ILE A 162 3.79 -6.29 -40.45
C ILE A 162 3.51 -4.85 -39.97
N GLY A 163 4.40 -4.33 -39.13
CA GLY A 163 4.26 -3.02 -38.47
C GLY A 163 3.41 -3.02 -37.20
N THR A 164 2.84 -4.16 -36.79
CA THR A 164 2.06 -4.23 -35.54
C THR A 164 2.99 -4.15 -34.33
N GLU A 165 2.68 -3.25 -33.40
CA GLU A 165 3.35 -3.17 -32.10
C GLU A 165 2.77 -4.17 -31.11
N LEU A 166 3.63 -4.98 -30.50
CA LEU A 166 3.30 -5.92 -29.45
C LEU A 166 4.10 -5.59 -28.19
N ALA A 167 3.46 -5.65 -27.03
CA ALA A 167 4.12 -5.48 -25.75
C ALA A 167 4.50 -6.84 -25.17
N ILE A 168 5.73 -6.98 -24.69
CA ILE A 168 6.18 -8.18 -23.99
C ILE A 168 5.68 -8.14 -22.54
N ARG A 169 4.82 -9.08 -22.20
CA ARG A 169 4.28 -9.29 -20.86
C ARG A 169 5.10 -10.30 -20.10
N ARG A 170 5.51 -9.94 -18.89
CA ARG A 170 6.09 -10.85 -17.90
C ARG A 170 5.34 -10.68 -16.58
N GLY A 171 4.45 -11.62 -16.27
CA GLY A 171 3.52 -11.51 -15.15
C GLY A 171 2.51 -10.37 -15.33
N THR A 172 2.57 -9.36 -14.47
CA THR A 172 1.68 -8.18 -14.49
C THR A 172 2.32 -6.94 -15.12
N GLY A 173 3.57 -7.02 -15.55
CA GLY A 173 4.35 -5.91 -16.10
C GLY A 173 4.66 -6.07 -17.60
N ILE A 174 5.00 -4.95 -18.23
CA ILE A 174 5.51 -4.90 -19.61
C ILE A 174 7.01 -4.63 -19.55
N ILE A 175 7.81 -5.51 -20.17
CA ILE A 175 9.28 -5.39 -20.17
C ILE A 175 9.82 -4.65 -21.40
N GLY A 176 9.01 -4.50 -22.45
CA GLY A 176 9.42 -3.85 -23.68
C GLY A 176 8.36 -3.98 -24.75
N ARG A 177 8.58 -3.35 -25.90
CA ARG A 177 7.74 -3.46 -27.08
C ARG A 177 8.55 -4.02 -28.24
N LEU A 178 7.90 -4.84 -29.06
CA LEU A 178 8.40 -5.37 -30.30
C LEU A 178 7.52 -4.88 -31.44
N THR A 179 8.14 -4.65 -32.60
CA THR A 179 7.40 -4.36 -33.84
C THR A 179 7.61 -5.52 -34.79
N VAL A 180 6.53 -6.02 -35.39
CA VAL A 180 6.64 -7.09 -36.39
C VAL A 180 7.29 -6.51 -37.65
N SER A 181 8.48 -7.01 -37.99
CA SER A 181 9.29 -6.51 -39.10
C SER A 181 9.00 -7.27 -40.39
N GLN A 182 8.88 -8.59 -40.31
CA GLN A 182 8.63 -9.44 -41.48
C GLN A 182 7.82 -10.68 -41.12
N VAL A 183 7.04 -11.17 -42.08
CA VAL A 183 6.38 -12.48 -42.01
C VAL A 183 6.92 -13.32 -43.16
N ASP A 184 7.41 -14.51 -42.84
CA ASP A 184 7.90 -15.48 -43.81
C ASP A 184 6.77 -16.36 -44.35
N ASP A 185 6.94 -16.88 -45.56
CA ASP A 185 5.96 -17.73 -46.24
C ASP A 185 5.73 -19.05 -45.46
N GLY A 186 6.71 -19.46 -44.65
CA GLY A 186 6.60 -20.57 -43.70
C GLY A 186 5.72 -20.30 -42.47
N GLY A 187 5.15 -19.11 -42.34
CA GLY A 187 4.31 -18.71 -41.20
C GLY A 187 5.11 -18.35 -39.94
N ASN A 188 6.41 -18.10 -40.07
CA ASN A 188 7.23 -17.54 -39.00
C ASN A 188 7.11 -16.01 -39.03
N TYR A 189 6.98 -15.41 -37.86
CA TYR A 189 6.92 -13.96 -37.71
C TYR A 189 8.21 -13.48 -37.06
N PHE A 190 8.83 -12.49 -37.68
CA PHE A 190 10.01 -11.82 -37.16
C PHE A 190 9.60 -10.49 -36.55
N ALA A 191 10.19 -10.19 -35.40
CA ALA A 191 9.94 -8.96 -34.68
C ALA A 191 11.25 -8.34 -34.21
N ASP A 192 11.28 -7.02 -34.24
CA ASP A 192 12.43 -6.24 -33.82
C ASP A 192 12.07 -5.48 -32.53
N PRO A 193 13.00 -5.36 -31.57
CA PRO A 193 12.77 -4.59 -30.35
C PRO A 193 12.64 -3.11 -30.66
N LEU A 194 11.59 -2.48 -30.14
CA LEU A 194 11.38 -1.05 -30.29
C LEU A 194 12.37 -0.28 -29.37
N PRO A 195 13.27 0.56 -29.92
CA PRO A 195 14.23 1.31 -29.13
C PRO A 195 13.55 2.22 -28.11
N GLY A 196 14.10 2.29 -26.89
CA GLY A 196 13.57 3.13 -25.81
C GLY A 196 12.32 2.58 -25.10
N SER A 197 11.78 1.44 -25.54
CA SER A 197 10.65 0.78 -24.87
C SER A 197 11.07 -0.11 -23.69
N PHE A 198 12.35 -0.47 -23.61
CA PHE A 198 12.90 -1.35 -22.58
C PHE A 198 13.44 -0.55 -21.39
N PRO A 199 13.10 -0.94 -20.14
CA PRO A 199 13.59 -0.26 -18.94
C PRO A 199 15.10 -0.45 -18.83
N GLY A 200 15.84 0.66 -18.80
CA GLY A 200 17.31 0.65 -18.75
C GLY A 200 17.99 0.58 -20.12
N GLY A 201 17.24 0.58 -21.23
CA GLY A 201 17.78 0.63 -22.59
C GLY A 201 18.37 -0.68 -23.11
N SER A 202 18.53 -1.70 -22.26
CA SER A 202 18.93 -3.05 -22.64
C SER A 202 17.72 -3.90 -23.02
N VAL A 203 17.81 -4.57 -24.17
CA VAL A 203 16.77 -5.49 -24.67
C VAL A 203 16.86 -6.82 -23.92
N ASP A 204 15.96 -7.06 -22.95
CA ASP A 204 15.86 -8.33 -22.19
C ASP A 204 14.68 -9.19 -22.67
N VAL A 205 14.80 -9.78 -23.86
CA VAL A 205 13.78 -10.67 -24.44
C VAL A 205 14.18 -12.12 -24.20
N LYS A 206 13.25 -12.94 -23.69
CA LYS A 206 13.49 -14.36 -23.40
C LYS A 206 12.54 -15.26 -24.18
N ILE A 207 13.00 -16.46 -24.47
CA ILE A 207 12.17 -17.51 -25.06
C ILE A 207 11.02 -17.83 -24.09
N GLY A 208 9.80 -17.92 -24.64
CA GLY A 208 8.58 -18.17 -23.89
C GLY A 208 7.89 -16.92 -23.38
N ASP A 209 8.49 -15.73 -23.50
CA ASP A 209 7.84 -14.47 -23.13
C ASP A 209 6.55 -14.26 -23.94
N GLU A 210 5.55 -13.69 -23.26
CA GLU A 210 4.21 -13.51 -23.80
C GLU A 210 4.06 -12.15 -24.49
N LEU A 211 3.41 -12.11 -25.65
CA LEU A 211 3.19 -10.88 -26.39
C LEU A 211 1.71 -10.53 -26.40
N ILE A 212 1.39 -9.32 -25.97
CA ILE A 212 0.03 -8.78 -25.90
C ILE A 212 -0.08 -7.50 -26.71
N VAL A 213 -1.32 -7.06 -27.00
CA VAL A 213 -1.53 -5.69 -27.48
C VAL A 213 -1.20 -4.71 -26.35
N PRO A 214 -0.39 -3.66 -26.60
CA PRO A 214 -0.05 -2.67 -25.59
C PRO A 214 -1.33 -2.03 -24.99
N PRO A 215 -1.52 -2.07 -23.66
CA PRO A 215 -2.60 -1.35 -23.01
C PRO A 215 -2.23 0.14 -22.89
N TYR A 216 -3.07 0.99 -23.48
CA TYR A 216 -2.98 2.46 -23.41
C TYR A 216 -3.70 2.99 -22.17
#